data_AF-A0A9D9QNM5-F1
#
_entry.id   AF-A0A9D9QNM5-F1
#
_cell.length_a   1.000
_cell.length_b   1.000
_cell.length_c   1.000
_cell.angle_alpha   90.00
_cell.angle_beta   90.00
_cell.angle_gamma   90.00
#
_symmetry.space_group_name_H-M   'P 1'
#
loop_
_entity.id
_entity.type
_entity.pdbx_description
1 polymer ?
#
loop_
_entity_poly.entity_id
_entity_poly.type
_entity_poly.pdbx_seq_one_letter_code
_entity_poly.pdbx_strand_id
1 'polypeptide(L)'
;MKRVSNLTYWTRFAIIASIFLFGWFVFWEVKNQGWLRLADFSSLLPVPEEEQTDIEALSLIADRLMDTDGETKTFMLLFQNNLELRPGGGFIGSFGVLKVRDGEVLEFATHDTGNFDGRIPDTVTPPYPMAELLHIKSWKLRDSNYSPDFPTNAQEAVRFYELGGGQEQFDGVIGVTAQVLSSLLSVTGPVTVEGFPGTYGADNAILDLEYQVEKGYTQQAIAVGERKSVLKLLGDVVLTKVKTLPLSEKYELFTVLLTDLHRKDIQVYFSDADLQDIVVGAGWDGAVDTAWKNDSFMLVDANLGALKSDYHMERRIEYLIDLSGAAPKATLKMTYKHHGTARDWYTKEYVSYLRAYIPEGSYVTRVEHGDKPVYGSELGRKYVGVIVGVPLASEKTVTFEYTLPASIASDWYDLKVMKQPGTKDTPVSITVIGQDGMIKTQNETLDRDFTLSERND
;
A
#
# COMPACT_ATOMS: atom_id res chain seq x y z
N MET A 1 -19.20 32.74 -52.81
CA MET A 1 -18.22 32.77 -51.70
C MET A 1 -18.98 32.64 -50.37
N LYS A 2 -19.04 31.45 -49.76
CA LYS A 2 -19.54 31.29 -48.40
C LYS A 2 -18.42 31.76 -47.45
N ARG A 3 -18.66 32.83 -46.69
CA ARG A 3 -17.78 33.24 -45.58
C ARG A 3 -17.75 32.09 -44.59
N VAL A 4 -16.68 31.29 -44.62
CA VAL A 4 -16.37 30.35 -43.54
C VAL A 4 -16.19 31.21 -42.29
N SER A 5 -16.97 30.90 -41.25
CA SER A 5 -16.99 31.59 -39.98
C SER A 5 -15.56 31.79 -39.45
N ASN A 6 -15.09 33.04 -39.48
CA ASN A 6 -13.78 33.47 -38.97
C ASN A 6 -13.64 33.10 -37.48
N LEU A 7 -14.77 33.06 -36.76
CA LEU A 7 -14.84 32.78 -35.33
C LEU A 7 -14.28 31.40 -34.98
N THR A 8 -14.61 30.36 -35.74
CA THR A 8 -14.15 28.99 -35.44
C THR A 8 -12.64 28.82 -35.60
N TYR A 9 -12.03 29.56 -36.54
CA TYR A 9 -10.59 29.59 -36.71
C TYR A 9 -9.91 30.34 -35.55
N TRP A 10 -10.40 31.54 -35.20
CA TRP A 10 -9.84 32.32 -34.10
C TRP A 10 -9.98 31.64 -32.74
N THR A 11 -11.08 30.93 -32.49
CA THR A 11 -11.25 30.13 -31.26
C THR A 11 -10.23 29.00 -31.19
N ARG A 12 -10.04 28.23 -32.27
CA ARG A 12 -9.04 27.16 -32.33
C ARG A 12 -7.61 27.69 -32.18
N PHE A 13 -7.32 28.80 -32.86
CA PHE A 13 -6.02 29.46 -32.77
C PHE A 13 -5.73 29.96 -31.35
N ALA A 14 -6.71 30.60 -30.70
CA ALA A 14 -6.58 31.08 -29.33
C ALA A 14 -6.35 29.93 -28.34
N ILE A 15 -7.08 28.82 -28.48
CA ILE A 15 -6.88 27.63 -27.63
C ILE A 15 -5.47 27.06 -27.80
N ILE A 16 -5.02 26.86 -29.04
CA ILE A 16 -3.69 26.30 -29.32
C ILE A 16 -2.59 27.26 -28.84
N ALA A 17 -2.75 28.57 -29.07
CA ALA A 17 -1.80 29.58 -28.61
C ALA A 17 -1.72 29.65 -27.08
N SER A 18 -2.86 29.58 -26.38
CA SER A 18 -2.90 29.54 -24.92
C SER A 18 -2.24 28.29 -24.36
N ILE A 19 -2.48 27.11 -24.94
CA ILE A 19 -1.81 25.86 -24.54
C ILE A 19 -0.30 25.97 -24.76
N PHE A 20 0.13 26.51 -25.91
CA PHE A 20 1.55 26.69 -26.21
C PHE A 20 2.22 27.70 -25.27
N LEU A 21 1.58 28.85 -25.02
CA LEU A 21 2.10 29.87 -24.11
C LEU A 21 2.12 29.39 -22.67
N PHE A 22 1.10 28.65 -22.24
CA PHE A 22 1.06 28.02 -20.92
C PHE A 22 2.16 26.97 -20.78
N GLY A 23 2.31 26.07 -21.76
CA GLY A 23 3.39 25.08 -21.77
C GLY A 23 4.79 25.71 -21.82
N TRP A 24 4.96 26.79 -22.58
CA TRP A 24 6.22 27.55 -22.63
C TRP A 24 6.51 28.27 -21.32
N PHE A 25 5.49 28.86 -20.69
CA PHE A 25 5.60 29.53 -19.41
C PHE A 25 5.95 28.54 -18.30
N VAL A 26 5.25 27.40 -18.22
CA VAL A 26 5.56 26.29 -17.30
C VAL A 26 6.99 25.79 -17.51
N PHE A 27 7.40 25.55 -18.76
CA PHE A 27 8.77 25.14 -19.08
C PHE A 27 9.81 26.18 -18.62
N TRP A 28 9.55 27.47 -18.86
CA TRP A 28 10.46 28.54 -18.47
C TRP A 28 10.56 28.69 -16.95
N GLU A 29 9.46 28.47 -16.24
CA GLU A 29 9.41 28.64 -14.79
C GLU A 29 10.02 27.45 -14.04
N VAL A 30 9.77 26.22 -14.48
CA VAL A 30 10.48 25.02 -14.01
C VAL A 30 11.99 25.16 -14.24
N LYS A 31 12.39 25.70 -15.39
CA LYS A 31 13.81 25.86 -15.74
C LYS A 31 14.53 26.92 -14.90
N ASN A 32 13.84 27.96 -14.43
CA ASN A 32 14.47 29.12 -13.79
C ASN A 32 14.20 29.26 -12.28
N GLN A 33 13.11 28.68 -11.77
CA GLN A 33 12.61 28.95 -10.41
C GLN A 33 12.17 27.70 -9.63
N GLY A 34 12.32 26.48 -10.17
CA GLY A 34 12.03 25.23 -9.46
C GLY A 34 10.60 24.71 -9.61
N TRP A 35 10.27 23.60 -8.93
CA TRP A 35 8.96 22.93 -9.02
C TRP A 35 7.92 23.54 -8.08
N LEU A 36 8.33 24.32 -7.06
CA LEU A 36 7.44 25.01 -6.11
C LEU A 36 6.34 25.86 -6.77
N ARG A 37 6.60 26.54 -7.89
CA ARG A 37 5.53 27.31 -8.57
C ARG A 37 4.58 26.45 -9.40
N LEU A 38 4.92 25.21 -9.76
CA LEU A 38 3.97 24.31 -10.41
C LEU A 38 2.81 23.94 -9.48
N ALA A 39 3.06 23.83 -8.16
CA ALA A 39 2.02 23.69 -7.16
C ALA A 39 1.02 24.87 -7.21
N ASP A 40 1.51 26.12 -7.34
CA ASP A 40 0.64 27.30 -7.49
C ASP A 40 -0.28 27.22 -8.74
N PHE A 41 0.10 26.45 -9.75
CA PHE A 41 -0.66 26.24 -10.99
C PHE A 41 -1.48 24.94 -11.02
N SER A 42 -1.41 24.07 -10.00
CA SER A 42 -2.22 22.84 -9.93
C SER A 42 -3.72 23.18 -9.99
N SER A 43 -4.11 24.28 -9.32
CA SER A 43 -5.46 24.86 -9.31
C SER A 43 -5.99 25.28 -10.69
N LEU A 44 -5.10 25.44 -11.68
CA LEU A 44 -5.43 25.83 -13.05
C LEU A 44 -5.50 24.63 -14.00
N LEU A 45 -5.14 23.43 -13.53
CA LEU A 45 -5.28 22.20 -14.31
C LEU A 45 -6.76 21.77 -14.33
N PRO A 46 -7.28 21.34 -15.50
CA PRO A 46 -8.64 20.85 -15.62
C PRO A 46 -8.76 19.40 -15.10
N VAL A 47 -8.32 19.16 -13.86
CA VAL A 47 -8.35 17.88 -13.16
C VAL A 47 -9.18 18.00 -11.87
N PRO A 48 -9.72 16.90 -11.33
CA PRO A 48 -10.45 16.89 -10.06
C PRO A 48 -9.64 17.53 -8.91
N GLU A 49 -10.34 18.12 -7.93
CA GLU A 49 -9.72 18.81 -6.78
C GLU A 49 -8.76 17.92 -5.98
N GLU A 50 -9.10 16.64 -5.83
CA GLU A 50 -8.22 15.63 -5.22
C GLU A 50 -6.90 15.49 -5.99
N GLU A 51 -6.96 15.34 -7.33
CA GLU A 51 -5.77 15.26 -8.18
C GLU A 51 -4.92 16.56 -8.12
N GLN A 52 -5.55 17.73 -7.94
CA GLN A 52 -4.81 18.99 -7.75
C GLN A 52 -4.01 18.98 -6.45
N THR A 53 -4.63 18.50 -5.37
CA THR A 53 -4.00 18.38 -4.05
C THR A 53 -2.85 17.37 -4.08
N ASP A 54 -3.04 16.24 -4.77
CA ASP A 54 -2.01 15.23 -4.98
C ASP A 54 -0.81 15.78 -5.77
N ILE A 55 -1.05 16.54 -6.84
CA ILE A 55 0.00 17.17 -7.65
C ILE A 55 0.77 18.19 -6.81
N GLU A 56 0.09 18.98 -5.98
CA GLU A 56 0.72 19.93 -5.06
C GLU A 56 1.62 19.21 -4.05
N ALA A 57 1.10 18.19 -3.36
CA ALA A 57 1.87 17.41 -2.40
C ALA A 57 3.12 16.78 -3.02
N LEU A 58 3.01 16.17 -4.21
CA LEU A 58 4.16 15.61 -4.92
C LEU A 58 5.14 16.68 -5.38
N SER A 59 4.67 17.84 -5.82
CA SER A 59 5.54 18.94 -6.23
C SER A 59 6.37 19.47 -5.07
N LEU A 60 5.77 19.60 -3.88
CA LEU A 60 6.46 20.02 -2.65
C LEU A 60 7.53 18.99 -2.23
N ILE A 61 7.19 17.70 -2.24
CA ILE A 61 8.16 16.64 -1.93
C ILE A 61 9.29 16.62 -2.96
N ALA A 62 8.96 16.68 -4.26
CA ALA A 62 9.93 16.67 -5.33
C ALA A 62 10.90 17.85 -5.24
N ASP A 63 10.39 19.05 -4.97
CA ASP A 63 11.22 20.24 -4.81
C ASP A 63 12.21 20.08 -3.65
N ARG A 64 11.74 19.57 -2.49
CA ARG A 64 12.60 19.32 -1.33
C ARG A 64 13.66 18.24 -1.57
N LEU A 65 13.41 17.29 -2.47
CA LEU A 65 14.40 16.27 -2.86
C LEU A 65 15.33 16.74 -3.97
N MET A 66 14.92 17.73 -4.77
CA MET A 66 15.71 18.34 -5.86
C MET A 66 16.65 19.43 -5.34
N ASP A 67 16.32 20.07 -4.22
CA ASP A 67 17.19 21.02 -3.52
C ASP A 67 17.36 20.59 -2.06
N THR A 68 18.44 19.85 -1.80
CA THR A 68 18.77 19.37 -0.45
C THR A 68 19.85 20.21 0.21
N ASP A 69 20.12 21.42 -0.32
CA ASP A 69 21.21 22.30 0.12
C ASP A 69 22.58 21.59 0.15
N GLY A 70 22.80 20.62 -0.75
CA GLY A 70 24.00 19.78 -0.78
C GLY A 70 24.07 18.69 0.30
N GLU A 71 23.06 18.57 1.18
CA GLU A 71 22.96 17.48 2.15
C GLU A 71 22.57 16.17 1.46
N THR A 72 23.12 15.05 1.93
CA THR A 72 22.66 13.73 1.47
C THR A 72 21.45 13.30 2.27
N LYS A 73 20.34 13.04 1.58
CA LYS A 73 19.14 12.42 2.13
C LYS A 73 19.17 10.92 1.88
N THR A 74 18.91 10.13 2.91
CA THR A 74 19.01 8.67 2.89
C THR A 74 17.66 8.04 3.18
N PHE A 75 17.20 7.16 2.30
CA PHE A 75 15.89 6.51 2.39
C PHE A 75 16.03 5.00 2.48
N MET A 76 15.24 4.38 3.35
CA MET A 76 15.06 2.93 3.38
C MET A 76 13.90 2.54 2.48
N LEU A 77 14.12 1.61 1.56
CA LEU A 77 13.05 1.06 0.72
C LEU A 77 12.71 -0.36 1.20
N LEU A 78 11.47 -0.61 1.63
CA LEU A 78 11.00 -1.93 2.04
C LEU A 78 10.29 -2.61 0.87
N PHE A 79 10.84 -3.70 0.35
CA PHE A 79 10.21 -4.47 -0.72
C PHE A 79 9.26 -5.52 -0.12
N GLN A 80 7.97 -5.17 -0.09
CA GLN A 80 6.91 -5.92 0.59
C GLN A 80 6.25 -6.91 -0.37
N ASN A 81 6.56 -8.19 -0.22
CA ASN A 81 5.95 -9.23 -1.01
C ASN A 81 4.53 -9.54 -0.51
N ASN A 82 3.53 -8.90 -1.10
CA ASN A 82 2.13 -9.05 -0.74
C ASN A 82 1.51 -10.39 -1.17
N LEU A 83 2.25 -11.27 -1.84
CA LEU A 83 1.84 -12.66 -2.05
C LEU A 83 2.00 -13.49 -0.77
N GLU A 84 2.85 -13.03 0.15
CA GLU A 84 2.93 -13.52 1.52
C GLU A 84 2.58 -12.37 2.47
N LEU A 85 1.28 -12.10 2.60
CA LEU A 85 0.74 -10.87 3.17
C LEU A 85 1.16 -10.66 4.63
N ARG A 86 1.50 -9.41 4.94
CA ARG A 86 1.68 -8.91 6.31
C ARG A 86 0.74 -7.72 6.53
N PRO A 87 0.42 -7.38 7.79
CA PRO A 87 -0.44 -6.25 8.12
C PRO A 87 -0.06 -4.95 7.43
N GLY A 88 1.24 -4.66 7.35
CA GLY A 88 1.78 -3.48 6.68
C GLY A 88 2.24 -3.71 5.24
N GLY A 89 1.62 -4.63 4.49
CA GLY A 89 1.79 -4.72 3.02
C GLY A 89 2.30 -6.05 2.50
N GLY A 90 3.21 -6.74 3.19
CA GLY A 90 3.76 -8.00 2.68
C GLY A 90 5.12 -8.38 3.29
N PHE A 91 5.56 -9.62 3.10
CA PHE A 91 6.83 -10.10 3.63
C PHE A 91 8.03 -9.32 3.07
N ILE A 92 8.91 -8.81 3.93
CA ILE A 92 10.07 -7.99 3.53
C ILE A 92 11.25 -8.94 3.26
N GLY A 93 11.29 -9.49 2.05
CA GLY A 93 12.38 -10.36 1.61
C GLY A 93 13.69 -9.60 1.36
N SER A 94 13.61 -8.31 1.06
CA SER A 94 14.75 -7.45 0.79
C SER A 94 14.42 -6.02 1.19
N PHE A 95 15.45 -5.21 1.42
CA PHE A 95 15.30 -3.76 1.53
C PHE A 95 16.39 -3.03 0.75
N GLY A 96 16.14 -1.77 0.41
CA GLY A 96 17.09 -0.88 -0.25
C GLY A 96 17.54 0.26 0.67
N VAL A 97 18.74 0.77 0.40
CA VAL A 97 19.25 2.04 0.92
C VAL A 97 19.49 2.94 -0.27
N LEU A 98 18.76 4.04 -0.35
CA LEU A 98 18.84 5.03 -1.41
C LEU A 98 19.42 6.32 -0.85
N LYS A 99 20.50 6.84 -1.45
CA LYS A 99 21.08 8.13 -1.10
C LYS A 99 20.88 9.11 -2.24
N VAL A 100 20.28 10.25 -1.94
CA VAL A 100 19.99 11.33 -2.90
C VAL A 100 20.64 12.62 -2.41
N ARG A 101 21.10 13.45 -3.34
CA ARG A 101 21.54 14.82 -3.07
C ARG A 101 21.15 15.68 -4.25
N ASP A 102 20.45 16.78 -4.01
CA ASP A 102 20.06 17.78 -5.03
C ASP A 102 19.43 17.11 -6.28
N GLY A 103 18.53 16.16 -6.07
CA GLY A 103 17.86 15.41 -7.13
C GLY A 103 18.68 14.29 -7.78
N GLU A 104 19.97 14.15 -7.44
CA GLU A 104 20.84 13.11 -7.97
C GLU A 104 20.89 11.88 -7.07
N VAL A 105 20.69 10.70 -7.65
CA VAL A 105 20.91 9.42 -6.96
C VAL A 105 22.41 9.16 -6.86
N LEU A 106 22.95 9.25 -5.64
CA LEU A 106 24.35 9.01 -5.34
C LEU A 106 24.66 7.51 -5.20
N GLU A 107 23.77 6.79 -4.52
CA GLU A 107 23.93 5.38 -4.21
C GLU A 107 22.57 4.70 -4.11
N PHE A 108 22.48 3.48 -4.65
CA PHE A 108 21.37 2.58 -4.39
C PHE A 108 21.91 1.17 -4.14
N ALA A 109 21.73 0.70 -2.91
CA ALA A 109 22.16 -0.62 -2.47
C ALA A 109 20.94 -1.46 -2.06
N THR A 110 20.93 -2.74 -2.41
CA THR A 110 19.89 -3.68 -1.99
C THR A 110 20.48 -4.76 -1.09
N HIS A 111 19.69 -5.18 -0.09
CA HIS A 111 20.11 -6.12 0.94
C HIS A 111 19.04 -7.22 1.12
N ASP A 112 19.49 -8.47 1.15
CA ASP A 112 18.65 -9.63 1.48
C ASP A 112 18.43 -9.71 3.00
N THR A 113 17.18 -9.70 3.46
CA THR A 113 16.86 -9.85 4.89
C THR A 113 17.25 -11.23 5.42
N GLY A 114 17.29 -12.27 4.59
CA GLY A 114 17.80 -13.58 4.97
C GLY A 114 19.28 -13.57 5.40
N ASN A 115 20.07 -12.63 4.87
CA ASN A 115 21.46 -12.41 5.29
C ASN A 115 21.55 -11.36 6.41
N PHE A 116 20.77 -10.26 6.29
CA PHE A 116 20.81 -9.16 7.25
C PHE A 116 20.31 -9.60 8.64
N ASP A 117 19.22 -10.35 8.71
CA ASP A 117 18.60 -10.78 9.98
C ASP A 117 19.53 -11.64 10.84
N GLY A 118 20.49 -12.34 10.23
CA GLY A 118 21.50 -13.11 10.96
C GLY A 118 22.42 -12.24 11.83
N ARG A 119 22.46 -10.93 11.60
CA ARG A 119 23.19 -9.95 12.43
C ARG A 119 22.37 -9.42 13.60
N ILE A 120 21.04 -9.50 13.51
CA ILE A 120 20.14 -9.02 14.56
C ILE A 120 20.15 -10.05 15.70
N PRO A 121 20.38 -9.67 16.97
CA PRO A 121 20.33 -10.59 18.10
C PRO A 121 18.96 -11.25 18.30
N ASP A 122 18.93 -12.51 18.72
CA ASP A 122 17.69 -13.26 19.05
C ASP A 122 17.11 -12.83 20.41
N THR A 123 16.68 -11.56 20.50
CA THR A 123 16.27 -10.93 21.77
C THR A 123 14.91 -10.25 21.72
N VAL A 124 14.32 -10.09 20.53
CA VAL A 124 13.03 -9.40 20.37
C VAL A 124 11.92 -10.45 20.27
N THR A 125 10.96 -10.40 21.18
CA THR A 125 9.83 -11.34 21.20
C THR A 125 8.97 -11.19 19.93
N PRO A 126 8.69 -12.28 19.19
CA PRO A 126 7.73 -12.26 18.09
C PRO A 126 6.33 -11.85 18.58
N PRO A 127 5.62 -10.96 17.88
CA PRO A 127 4.23 -10.68 18.18
C PRO A 127 3.38 -11.92 17.93
N TYR A 128 2.34 -12.11 18.74
CA TYR A 128 1.43 -13.24 18.58
C TYR A 128 0.68 -13.17 17.23
N PRO A 129 0.45 -14.29 16.52
CA PRO A 129 0.91 -15.66 16.79
C PRO A 129 2.13 -16.09 15.96
N MET A 130 3.07 -15.17 15.67
CA MET A 130 4.22 -15.49 14.80
C MET A 130 5.08 -16.62 15.36
N ALA A 131 5.34 -16.63 16.67
CA ALA A 131 6.19 -17.66 17.29
C ALA A 131 5.59 -19.06 17.07
N GLU A 132 4.27 -19.17 17.21
CA GLU A 132 3.53 -20.43 17.08
C GLU A 132 3.38 -20.87 15.63
N LEU A 133 3.04 -19.94 14.72
CA LEU A 133 2.72 -20.28 13.33
C LEU A 133 3.94 -20.32 12.41
N LEU A 134 4.91 -19.42 12.60
CA LEU A 134 6.14 -19.39 11.80
C LEU A 134 7.29 -20.20 12.44
N HIS A 135 7.10 -20.69 13.68
CA HIS A 135 8.12 -21.40 14.44
C HIS A 135 9.44 -20.62 14.60
N ILE A 136 9.33 -19.29 14.70
CA ILE A 136 10.47 -18.39 14.91
C ILE A 136 10.66 -18.08 16.40
N LYS A 137 11.92 -17.89 16.81
CA LYS A 137 12.27 -17.58 18.21
C LYS A 137 12.36 -16.09 18.50
N SER A 138 12.61 -15.28 17.47
CA SER A 138 12.81 -13.84 17.59
C SER A 138 12.22 -13.13 16.39
N TRP A 139 11.61 -11.97 16.65
CA TRP A 139 11.18 -11.02 15.63
C TRP A 139 12.40 -10.35 14.98
N LYS A 140 12.28 -9.98 13.70
CA LYS A 140 13.37 -9.50 12.84
C LYS A 140 12.85 -8.53 11.78
N LEU A 141 13.79 -7.92 11.02
CA LEU A 141 13.50 -6.91 10.00
C LEU A 141 12.51 -7.41 8.93
N ARG A 142 12.62 -8.68 8.51
CA ARG A 142 11.76 -9.27 7.46
C ARG A 142 10.25 -9.24 7.75
N ASP A 143 9.89 -9.13 9.03
CA ASP A 143 8.50 -9.08 9.50
C ASP A 143 8.25 -7.79 10.32
N SER A 144 9.10 -6.77 10.19
CA SER A 144 8.98 -5.50 10.94
C SER A 144 7.68 -4.75 10.64
N ASN A 145 7.01 -5.07 9.53
CA ASN A 145 5.73 -4.49 9.13
C ASN A 145 4.50 -5.25 9.67
N TYR A 146 4.50 -5.58 10.97
CA TYR A 146 3.40 -6.33 11.61
C TYR A 146 2.26 -5.47 12.16
N SER A 147 2.44 -4.14 12.20
CA SER A 147 1.36 -3.20 12.45
C SER A 147 0.58 -2.94 11.16
N PRO A 148 -0.73 -2.69 11.21
CA PRO A 148 -1.43 -2.10 10.06
C PRO A 148 -1.09 -0.62 9.84
N ASP A 149 -0.39 0.00 10.78
CA ASP A 149 0.05 1.39 10.75
C ASP A 149 1.48 1.50 10.19
N PHE A 150 1.64 2.14 9.03
CA PHE A 150 2.93 2.19 8.35
C PHE A 150 3.98 3.07 9.05
N PRO A 151 3.68 4.22 9.67
CA PRO A 151 4.66 4.95 10.48
C PRO A 151 5.25 4.08 11.60
N THR A 152 4.42 3.29 12.28
CA THR A 152 4.89 2.29 13.27
C THR A 152 5.85 1.28 12.63
N ASN A 153 5.51 0.77 11.44
CA ASN A 153 6.34 -0.21 10.71
C ASN A 153 7.67 0.39 10.24
N ALA A 154 7.66 1.63 9.76
CA ALA A 154 8.84 2.36 9.31
C ALA A 154 9.85 2.53 10.45
N GLN A 155 9.38 2.96 11.62
CA GLN A 155 10.21 3.10 12.81
C GLN A 155 10.75 1.75 13.28
N GLU A 156 9.94 0.70 13.26
CA GLU A 156 10.38 -0.63 13.65
C GLU A 156 11.40 -1.22 12.67
N ALA A 157 11.28 -0.94 11.37
CA ALA A 157 12.26 -1.34 10.36
C ALA A 157 13.62 -0.66 10.59
N VAL A 158 13.63 0.65 10.88
CA VAL A 158 14.84 1.39 11.25
C VAL A 158 15.46 0.80 12.53
N ARG A 159 14.64 0.52 13.55
CA ARG A 159 15.10 -0.11 14.80
C ARG A 159 15.78 -1.47 14.55
N PHE A 160 15.19 -2.32 13.71
CA PHE A 160 15.78 -3.62 13.38
C PHE A 160 17.05 -3.48 12.52
N TYR A 161 17.11 -2.49 11.64
CA TYR A 161 18.32 -2.17 10.89
C TYR A 161 19.48 -1.80 11.82
N GLU A 162 19.24 -0.94 12.81
CA GLU A 162 20.23 -0.58 13.84
C GLU A 162 20.66 -1.79 14.68
N LEU A 163 19.71 -2.63 15.10
CA LEU A 163 20.01 -3.87 15.83
C LEU A 163 20.87 -4.84 15.02
N GLY A 164 20.77 -4.82 13.69
CA GLY A 164 21.63 -5.59 12.79
C GLY A 164 22.99 -4.95 12.51
N GLY A 165 23.33 -3.86 13.21
CA GLY A 165 24.59 -3.13 13.06
C GLY A 165 24.60 -2.16 11.87
N GLY A 166 23.44 -1.86 11.28
CA GLY A 166 23.31 -0.80 10.29
C GLY A 166 23.76 0.56 10.84
N GLN A 167 24.36 1.39 9.98
CA GLN A 167 24.98 2.66 10.39
C GLN A 167 24.34 3.89 9.72
N GLU A 168 23.53 3.67 8.67
CA GLU A 168 22.83 4.75 7.99
C GLU A 168 21.76 5.35 8.91
N GLN A 169 21.57 6.67 8.79
CA GLN A 169 20.46 7.39 9.39
C GLN A 169 19.47 7.70 8.28
N PHE A 170 18.20 7.37 8.47
CA PHE A 170 17.20 7.48 7.41
C PHE A 170 16.37 8.75 7.58
N ASP A 171 16.36 9.60 6.55
CA ASP A 171 15.48 10.75 6.42
C ASP A 171 14.03 10.33 6.13
N GLY A 172 13.83 9.12 5.59
CA GLY A 172 12.52 8.51 5.40
C GLY A 172 12.55 7.02 5.08
N VAL A 173 11.38 6.40 5.11
CA VAL A 173 11.16 4.99 4.77
C VAL A 173 10.02 4.90 3.77
N ILE A 174 10.22 4.14 2.69
CA ILE A 174 9.26 3.94 1.63
C ILE A 174 8.93 2.45 1.56
N GLY A 175 7.67 2.09 1.77
CA GLY A 175 7.17 0.74 1.55
C GLY A 175 6.65 0.60 0.13
N VAL A 176 7.05 -0.45 -0.58
CA VAL A 176 6.53 -0.77 -1.91
C VAL A 176 6.10 -2.22 -1.97
N THR A 177 4.86 -2.47 -2.34
CA THR A 177 4.36 -3.82 -2.56
C THR A 177 4.88 -4.37 -3.89
N ALA A 178 4.81 -5.70 -4.09
CA ALA A 178 5.21 -6.31 -5.36
C ALA A 178 4.37 -5.80 -6.55
N GLN A 179 3.15 -5.31 -6.29
CA GLN A 179 2.25 -4.79 -7.31
C GLN A 179 2.81 -3.57 -8.05
N VAL A 180 3.60 -2.74 -7.37
CA VAL A 180 4.24 -1.54 -7.96
C VAL A 180 5.11 -1.91 -9.17
N LEU A 181 5.75 -3.08 -9.17
CA LEU A 181 6.51 -3.55 -10.34
C LEU A 181 5.61 -3.75 -11.56
N SER A 182 4.45 -4.38 -11.37
CA SER A 182 3.47 -4.56 -12.45
C SER A 182 2.96 -3.21 -12.95
N SER A 183 2.69 -2.27 -12.05
CA SER A 183 2.32 -0.89 -12.36
C SER A 183 3.39 -0.19 -13.21
N LEU A 184 4.67 -0.23 -12.82
CA LEU A 184 5.79 0.31 -13.60
C LEU A 184 5.91 -0.33 -14.99
N LEU A 185 5.77 -1.64 -15.09
CA LEU A 185 5.89 -2.39 -16.34
C LEU A 185 4.68 -2.22 -17.27
N SER A 186 3.54 -1.80 -16.75
CA SER A 186 2.36 -1.46 -17.56
C SER A 186 2.62 -0.25 -18.46
N VAL A 187 3.42 0.70 -17.98
CA VAL A 187 3.78 1.93 -18.72
C VAL A 187 5.10 1.78 -19.46
N THR A 188 6.14 1.26 -18.80
CA THR A 188 7.47 1.11 -19.43
C THR A 188 7.54 -0.03 -20.45
N GLY A 189 6.52 -0.89 -20.46
CA GLY A 189 6.48 -2.12 -21.24
C GLY A 189 7.45 -3.19 -20.72
N PRO A 190 7.33 -4.42 -21.25
CA PRO A 190 8.10 -5.56 -20.78
C PRO A 190 9.61 -5.38 -20.91
N VAL A 191 10.37 -6.00 -20.02
CA VAL A 191 11.83 -5.92 -19.94
C VAL A 191 12.47 -7.30 -19.92
N THR A 192 13.68 -7.39 -20.44
CA THR A 192 14.56 -8.56 -20.31
C THR A 192 15.74 -8.19 -19.43
N VAL A 193 16.27 -9.18 -18.70
CA VAL A 193 17.42 -9.00 -17.82
C VAL A 193 18.54 -9.90 -18.33
N GLU A 194 19.69 -9.32 -18.64
CA GLU A 194 20.84 -10.09 -19.14
C GLU A 194 21.27 -11.16 -18.11
N GLY A 195 21.50 -12.38 -18.59
CA GLY A 195 21.84 -13.54 -17.74
C GLY A 195 20.63 -14.26 -17.12
N PHE A 196 19.41 -13.73 -17.28
CA PHE A 196 18.18 -14.34 -16.77
C PHE A 196 17.20 -14.66 -17.90
N PRO A 197 16.46 -15.78 -17.80
CA PRO A 197 15.53 -16.21 -18.84
C PRO A 197 14.23 -15.40 -18.81
N GLY A 198 13.57 -15.36 -19.97
CA GLY A 198 12.21 -14.86 -20.08
C GLY A 198 12.12 -13.34 -20.26
N THR A 199 10.93 -12.83 -20.03
CA THR A 199 10.58 -11.42 -20.20
C THR A 199 9.62 -11.04 -19.09
N TYR A 200 9.97 -10.00 -18.33
CA TYR A 200 9.20 -9.51 -17.20
C TYR A 200 8.28 -8.40 -17.69
N GLY A 201 6.97 -8.64 -17.70
CA GLY A 201 5.93 -7.69 -18.05
C GLY A 201 4.92 -7.48 -16.93
N ALA A 202 3.96 -6.58 -17.14
CA ALA A 202 2.97 -6.22 -16.12
C ALA A 202 2.21 -7.42 -15.55
N ASP A 203 1.88 -8.42 -16.38
CA ASP A 203 1.02 -9.54 -16.00
C ASP A 203 1.78 -10.72 -15.36
N ASN A 204 3.09 -10.83 -15.60
CA ASN A 204 3.87 -12.03 -15.24
C ASN A 204 5.10 -11.74 -14.38
N ALA A 205 5.58 -10.49 -14.32
CA ALA A 205 6.87 -10.19 -13.70
C ALA A 205 6.98 -10.65 -12.25
N ILE A 206 5.91 -10.47 -11.45
CA ILE A 206 5.93 -10.87 -10.04
C ILE A 206 6.13 -12.38 -9.91
N LEU A 207 5.31 -13.20 -10.58
CA LEU A 207 5.43 -14.67 -10.51
C LEU A 207 6.74 -15.18 -11.12
N ASP A 208 7.18 -14.59 -12.23
CA ASP A 208 8.43 -14.98 -12.89
C ASP A 208 9.64 -14.65 -12.01
N LEU A 209 9.62 -13.51 -11.30
CA LEU A 209 10.64 -13.18 -10.30
C LEU A 209 10.60 -14.15 -9.12
N GLU A 210 9.43 -14.46 -8.59
CA GLU A 210 9.31 -15.43 -7.50
C GLU A 210 9.85 -16.80 -7.91
N TYR A 211 9.52 -17.26 -9.12
CA TYR A 211 10.06 -18.49 -9.65
C TYR A 211 11.59 -18.41 -9.78
N GLN A 212 12.11 -17.30 -10.30
CA GLN A 212 13.55 -17.12 -10.49
C GLN A 212 14.30 -17.18 -9.15
N VAL A 213 13.83 -16.47 -8.11
CA VAL A 213 14.52 -16.40 -6.81
C VAL A 213 14.31 -17.65 -5.94
N GLU A 214 13.23 -18.41 -6.13
CA GLU A 214 12.94 -19.62 -5.33
C GLU A 214 13.32 -20.94 -6.02
N LYS A 215 13.36 -20.98 -7.36
CA LYS A 215 13.60 -22.21 -8.14
C LYS A 215 14.60 -22.03 -9.28
N GLY A 216 14.39 -21.04 -10.15
CA GLY A 216 15.14 -20.86 -11.40
C GLY A 216 16.65 -20.73 -11.18
N TYR A 217 17.06 -20.06 -10.10
CA TYR A 217 18.47 -19.87 -9.74
C TYR A 217 19.25 -21.20 -9.63
N THR A 218 18.61 -22.29 -9.17
CA THR A 218 19.26 -23.61 -9.04
C THR A 218 19.61 -24.21 -10.39
N GLN A 219 18.72 -24.06 -11.38
CA GLN A 219 18.91 -24.57 -12.74
C GLN A 219 19.98 -23.78 -13.49
N GLN A 220 20.21 -22.52 -13.09
CA GLN A 220 21.24 -21.63 -13.63
C GLN A 220 22.58 -21.73 -12.87
N ALA A 221 22.68 -22.64 -11.89
CA ALA A 221 23.85 -22.78 -11.02
C ALA A 221 24.25 -21.47 -10.29
N ILE A 222 23.28 -20.60 -10.02
CA ILE A 222 23.46 -19.40 -9.21
C ILE A 222 23.53 -19.82 -7.74
N ALA A 223 24.44 -19.24 -6.96
CA ALA A 223 24.53 -19.52 -5.53
C ALA A 223 23.29 -18.99 -4.78
N VAL A 224 22.87 -19.65 -3.70
CA VAL A 224 21.69 -19.23 -2.90
C VAL A 224 21.80 -17.77 -2.44
N GLY A 225 23.01 -17.32 -2.05
CA GLY A 225 23.24 -15.93 -1.65
C GLY A 225 23.09 -14.91 -2.78
N GLU A 226 23.21 -15.35 -4.03
CA GLU A 226 23.13 -14.52 -5.24
C GLU A 226 21.76 -14.63 -5.93
N ARG A 227 20.83 -15.45 -5.41
CA ARG A 227 19.54 -15.72 -6.07
C ARG A 227 18.69 -14.47 -6.30
N LYS A 228 18.91 -13.42 -5.51
CA LYS A 228 18.20 -12.12 -5.59
C LYS A 228 18.93 -11.07 -6.44
N SER A 229 20.06 -11.41 -7.07
CA SER A 229 20.78 -10.50 -7.97
C SER A 229 19.92 -10.00 -9.14
N VAL A 230 18.97 -10.83 -9.61
CA VAL A 230 17.99 -10.46 -10.64
C VAL A 230 17.18 -9.21 -10.28
N LEU A 231 16.85 -9.01 -8.99
CA LEU A 231 16.04 -7.86 -8.55
C LEU A 231 16.77 -6.55 -8.79
N LYS A 232 18.09 -6.52 -8.51
CA LYS A 232 18.92 -5.34 -8.73
C LYS A 232 18.99 -5.01 -10.22
N LEU A 233 19.32 -5.99 -11.06
CA LEU A 233 19.44 -5.79 -12.50
C LEU A 233 18.11 -5.39 -13.15
N LEU A 234 17.01 -5.98 -12.71
CA LEU A 234 15.68 -5.59 -13.15
C LEU A 234 15.38 -4.13 -12.78
N GLY A 235 15.68 -3.73 -11.54
CA GLY A 235 15.55 -2.35 -11.08
C GLY A 235 16.34 -1.37 -11.95
N ASP A 236 17.59 -1.69 -12.29
CA ASP A 236 18.44 -0.87 -13.16
C ASP A 236 17.85 -0.70 -14.57
N VAL A 237 17.33 -1.79 -15.15
CA VAL A 237 16.68 -1.77 -16.48
C VAL A 237 15.40 -0.95 -16.45
N VAL A 238 14.54 -1.15 -15.46
CA VAL A 238 13.29 -0.38 -15.30
C VAL A 238 13.59 1.10 -15.07
N LEU A 239 14.54 1.44 -14.20
CA LEU A 239 14.95 2.82 -13.95
C LEU A 239 15.47 3.49 -15.21
N THR A 240 16.27 2.77 -16.02
CA THR A 240 16.76 3.28 -17.31
C THR A 240 15.59 3.59 -18.24
N LYS A 241 14.61 2.69 -18.35
CA LYS A 241 13.41 2.93 -19.15
C LYS A 241 12.64 4.15 -18.67
N VAL A 242 12.33 4.25 -17.37
CA VAL A 242 11.62 5.38 -16.76
C VAL A 242 12.28 6.71 -17.11
N LYS A 243 13.62 6.80 -17.02
CA LYS A 243 14.37 8.02 -17.36
C LYS A 243 14.17 8.43 -18.82
N THR A 244 14.10 7.45 -19.72
CA THR A 244 13.97 7.65 -21.18
C THR A 244 12.54 7.81 -21.69
N LEU A 245 11.52 7.67 -20.84
CA LEU A 245 10.11 7.80 -21.26
C LEU A 245 9.83 9.19 -21.87
N PRO A 246 9.01 9.27 -22.94
CA PRO A 246 8.47 10.54 -23.42
C PRO A 246 7.56 11.16 -22.36
N LEU A 247 7.33 12.47 -22.46
CA LEU A 247 6.58 13.23 -21.45
C LEU A 247 5.15 12.68 -21.22
N SER A 248 4.49 12.20 -22.28
CA SER A 248 3.16 11.58 -22.17
C SER A 248 3.16 10.31 -21.31
N GLU A 249 4.15 9.43 -21.51
CA GLU A 249 4.29 8.20 -20.73
C GLU A 249 4.78 8.49 -19.31
N LYS A 250 5.54 9.57 -19.10
CA LYS A 250 5.87 10.04 -17.73
C LYS A 250 4.63 10.51 -16.96
N TYR A 251 3.69 11.17 -17.63
CA TYR A 251 2.41 11.54 -17.01
C TYR A 251 1.55 10.30 -16.70
N GLU A 252 1.49 9.34 -17.63
CA GLU A 252 0.81 8.07 -17.39
C GLU A 252 1.43 7.30 -16.21
N LEU A 253 2.76 7.23 -16.16
CA LEU A 253 3.50 6.67 -15.03
C LEU A 253 3.15 7.37 -13.71
N PHE A 254 3.07 8.70 -13.72
CA PHE A 254 2.66 9.48 -12.55
C PHE A 254 1.26 9.10 -12.08
N THR A 255 0.27 9.03 -12.98
CA THR A 255 -1.11 8.65 -12.63
C THR A 255 -1.19 7.23 -12.07
N VAL A 256 -0.41 6.30 -12.63
CA VAL A 256 -0.32 4.92 -12.14
C VAL A 256 0.30 4.86 -10.74
N LEU A 257 1.41 5.56 -10.50
CA LEU A 257 2.04 5.59 -9.17
C LEU A 257 1.20 6.33 -8.13
N LEU A 258 0.44 7.35 -8.54
CA LEU A 258 -0.52 8.02 -7.67
C LEU A 258 -1.64 7.06 -7.25
N THR A 259 -2.09 6.21 -8.17
CA THR A 259 -3.02 5.13 -7.85
C THR A 259 -2.42 4.15 -6.84
N ASP A 260 -1.14 3.78 -7.00
CA ASP A 260 -0.44 2.90 -6.06
C ASP A 260 -0.29 3.53 -4.66
N LEU A 261 -0.05 4.85 -4.56
CA LEU A 261 -0.04 5.58 -3.30
C LEU A 261 -1.40 5.50 -2.58
N HIS A 262 -2.48 5.83 -3.29
CA HIS A 262 -3.85 5.76 -2.75
C HIS A 262 -4.27 4.33 -2.39
N ARG A 263 -3.78 3.32 -3.13
CA ARG A 263 -4.00 1.90 -2.82
C ARG A 263 -3.20 1.40 -1.62
N LYS A 264 -2.29 2.21 -1.08
CA LYS A 264 -1.27 1.82 -0.09
C LYS A 264 -0.35 0.71 -0.62
N ASP A 265 -0.15 0.64 -1.93
CA ASP A 265 0.89 -0.15 -2.56
C ASP A 265 2.24 0.58 -2.52
N ILE A 266 2.21 1.91 -2.43
CA ILE A 266 3.33 2.75 -2.02
C ILE A 266 2.92 3.46 -0.71
N GLN A 267 3.79 3.42 0.29
CA GLN A 267 3.58 4.09 1.58
C GLN A 267 4.84 4.87 1.94
N VAL A 268 4.70 6.08 2.46
CA VAL A 268 5.83 7.00 2.68
C VAL A 268 5.85 7.53 4.11
N TYR A 269 6.99 7.40 4.77
CA TYR A 269 7.24 7.99 6.07
C TYR A 269 8.49 8.88 5.98
N PHE A 270 8.38 10.11 6.46
CA PHE A 270 9.49 11.04 6.61
C PHE A 270 9.79 11.28 8.10
N SER A 271 11.07 11.44 8.40
CA SER A 271 11.52 11.90 9.73
C SER A 271 11.40 13.43 9.88
N ASP A 272 11.38 14.15 8.76
CA ASP A 272 11.10 15.59 8.69
C ASP A 272 9.60 15.82 8.87
N ALA A 273 9.23 16.66 9.84
CA ALA A 273 7.84 16.87 10.21
C ALA A 273 7.02 17.57 9.12
N ASP A 274 7.62 18.51 8.39
CA ASP A 274 6.91 19.26 7.34
C ASP A 274 6.61 18.33 6.15
N LEU A 275 7.59 17.51 5.76
CA LEU A 275 7.37 16.48 4.74
C LEU A 275 6.39 15.40 5.20
N GLN A 276 6.44 15.01 6.48
CA GLN A 276 5.50 14.04 7.03
C GLN A 276 4.06 14.57 7.01
N ASP A 277 3.84 15.83 7.36
CA ASP A 277 2.51 16.45 7.33
C ASP A 277 1.93 16.47 5.91
N ILE A 278 2.77 16.66 4.88
CA ILE A 278 2.35 16.59 3.47
C ILE A 278 1.83 15.18 3.13
N VAL A 279 2.59 14.12 3.46
CA VAL A 279 2.16 12.74 3.13
C VAL A 279 0.99 12.26 3.99
N VAL A 280 0.85 12.76 5.22
CA VAL A 280 -0.34 12.55 6.06
C VAL A 280 -1.56 13.20 5.42
N GLY A 281 -1.44 14.47 5.00
CA GLY A 281 -2.53 15.21 4.37
C GLY A 281 -3.01 14.59 3.06
N ALA A 282 -2.09 14.00 2.29
CA ALA A 282 -2.41 13.27 1.06
C ALA A 282 -2.85 11.81 1.29
N GLY A 283 -2.78 11.30 2.53
CA GLY A 283 -3.13 9.92 2.87
C GLY A 283 -2.12 8.85 2.38
N TRP A 284 -0.91 9.27 2.03
CA TRP A 284 0.16 8.40 1.51
C TRP A 284 1.04 7.80 2.60
N ASP A 285 0.90 8.25 3.84
CA ASP A 285 1.67 7.76 4.97
C ASP A 285 1.23 6.37 5.44
N GLY A 286 0.03 5.93 5.06
CA GLY A 286 -0.48 4.62 5.41
C GLY A 286 -0.78 4.43 6.89
N ALA A 287 -0.98 5.51 7.64
CA ALA A 287 -1.37 5.45 9.03
C ALA A 287 -2.80 4.91 9.20
N VAL A 288 -3.08 4.36 10.38
CA VAL A 288 -4.46 4.08 10.79
C VAL A 288 -5.09 5.37 11.29
N ASP A 289 -6.27 5.74 10.76
CA ASP A 289 -6.99 6.94 11.20
C ASP A 289 -7.48 6.78 12.65
N THR A 290 -6.76 7.43 13.57
CA THR A 290 -7.09 7.49 14.99
C THR A 290 -7.91 8.74 15.36
N ALA A 291 -8.03 9.70 14.43
CA ALA A 291 -8.81 10.92 14.62
C ALA A 291 -10.31 10.65 14.48
N TRP A 292 -10.70 9.74 13.58
CA TRP A 292 -12.10 9.36 13.37
C TRP A 292 -12.74 8.71 14.60
N LYS A 293 -13.78 9.34 15.14
CA LYS A 293 -14.47 8.91 16.38
C LYS A 293 -15.83 8.22 16.17
N ASN A 294 -16.37 8.22 14.96
CA ASN A 294 -17.63 7.52 14.65
C ASN A 294 -17.37 6.02 14.41
N ASP A 295 -18.36 5.30 13.88
CA ASP A 295 -18.21 3.90 13.51
C ASP A 295 -17.10 3.70 12.47
N SER A 296 -16.38 2.60 12.59
CA SER A 296 -15.27 2.28 11.70
C SER A 296 -14.95 0.80 11.76
N PHE A 297 -14.40 0.25 10.68
CA PHE A 297 -13.66 -0.99 10.78
C PHE A 297 -12.42 -1.03 9.89
N MET A 298 -11.47 -1.86 10.31
CA MET A 298 -10.36 -2.33 9.48
C MET A 298 -10.24 -3.85 9.67
N LEU A 299 -10.19 -4.61 8.58
CA LEU A 299 -9.90 -6.04 8.61
C LEU A 299 -8.47 -6.24 8.13
N VAL A 300 -7.65 -6.87 8.96
CA VAL A 300 -6.20 -6.98 8.75
C VAL A 300 -5.77 -8.44 8.82
N ASP A 301 -5.35 -8.98 7.70
CA ASP A 301 -4.73 -10.28 7.57
C ASP A 301 -3.22 -10.24 7.87
N ALA A 302 -2.73 -11.26 8.54
CA ALA A 302 -1.32 -11.61 8.55
C ALA A 302 -1.20 -13.07 8.10
N ASN A 303 -0.76 -13.30 6.85
CA ASN A 303 -0.51 -14.65 6.35
C ASN A 303 0.72 -15.24 7.06
N LEU A 304 0.47 -16.03 8.09
CA LEU A 304 1.49 -16.72 8.87
C LEU A 304 1.53 -18.21 8.54
N GLY A 305 0.87 -18.61 7.45
CA GLY A 305 0.99 -19.94 6.88
C GLY A 305 2.37 -20.17 6.29
N ALA A 306 3.11 -19.11 5.89
CA ALA A 306 4.27 -19.17 5.00
C ALA A 306 3.89 -19.62 3.57
N LEU A 307 4.66 -19.16 2.57
CA LEU A 307 4.36 -19.26 1.13
C LEU A 307 3.36 -18.20 0.60
N LYS A 308 3.27 -18.17 -0.73
CA LYS A 308 2.68 -17.09 -1.54
C LYS A 308 1.20 -17.29 -1.83
N SER A 309 0.48 -17.93 -0.90
CA SER A 309 -0.92 -18.32 -1.10
C SER A 309 -1.86 -17.14 -1.29
N ASP A 310 -1.50 -15.92 -0.85
CA ASP A 310 -2.31 -14.72 -1.08
C ASP A 310 -2.56 -14.44 -2.57
N TYR A 311 -1.67 -14.92 -3.45
CA TYR A 311 -1.87 -14.83 -4.90
C TYR A 311 -3.22 -15.43 -5.34
N HIS A 312 -3.62 -16.52 -4.68
CA HIS A 312 -4.85 -17.27 -4.96
C HIS A 312 -6.05 -16.88 -4.10
N MET A 313 -5.91 -15.89 -3.22
CA MET A 313 -6.98 -15.47 -2.32
C MET A 313 -7.82 -14.36 -2.93
N GLU A 314 -9.13 -14.60 -3.00
CA GLU A 314 -10.15 -13.58 -3.18
C GLU A 314 -10.83 -13.29 -1.83
N ARG A 315 -11.14 -12.01 -1.58
CA ARG A 315 -11.74 -11.53 -0.33
C ARG A 315 -13.01 -10.75 -0.64
N ARG A 316 -13.99 -10.84 0.25
CA ARG A 316 -15.22 -10.03 0.22
C ARG A 316 -15.62 -9.67 1.65
N ILE A 317 -16.03 -8.43 1.85
CA ILE A 317 -16.46 -7.92 3.15
C ILE A 317 -17.97 -7.65 3.13
N GLU A 318 -18.66 -8.02 4.20
CA GLU A 318 -20.05 -7.63 4.43
C GLU A 318 -20.15 -7.01 5.81
N TYR A 319 -20.73 -5.81 5.87
CA TYR A 319 -20.97 -5.07 7.08
C TYR A 319 -22.46 -4.77 7.21
N LEU A 320 -23.07 -5.15 8.33
CA LEU A 320 -24.43 -4.79 8.68
C LEU A 320 -24.40 -4.06 10.01
N ILE A 321 -25.04 -2.88 10.07
CA ILE A 321 -25.26 -2.12 11.30
C ILE A 321 -26.76 -1.92 11.52
N ASP A 322 -27.22 -2.22 12.74
CA ASP A 322 -28.58 -1.97 13.20
C ASP A 322 -28.59 -0.88 14.27
N LEU A 323 -29.12 0.28 13.89
CA LEU A 323 -29.24 1.49 14.71
C LEU A 323 -30.60 1.59 15.43
N SER A 324 -31.52 0.64 15.23
CA SER A 324 -32.89 0.71 15.77
C SER A 324 -32.97 0.49 17.29
N GLY A 325 -31.92 -0.10 17.88
CA GLY A 325 -31.83 -0.36 19.32
C GLY A 325 -31.13 0.75 20.11
N ALA A 326 -31.24 0.68 21.44
CA ALA A 326 -30.57 1.63 22.35
C ALA A 326 -29.03 1.63 22.25
N ALA A 327 -28.44 0.52 21.81
CA ALA A 327 -27.03 0.43 21.45
C ALA A 327 -26.95 -0.21 20.05
N PRO A 328 -26.19 0.36 19.11
CA PRO A 328 -26.10 -0.21 17.77
C PRO A 328 -25.48 -1.60 17.77
N LYS A 329 -25.97 -2.47 16.88
CA LYS A 329 -25.46 -3.83 16.72
C LYS A 329 -24.86 -4.02 15.34
N ALA A 330 -23.61 -4.42 15.29
CA ALA A 330 -22.87 -4.64 14.07
C ALA A 330 -22.60 -6.12 13.82
N THR A 331 -22.68 -6.52 12.55
CA THR A 331 -22.19 -7.80 12.04
C THR A 331 -21.17 -7.51 10.95
N LEU A 332 -19.91 -7.87 11.19
CA LEU A 332 -18.81 -7.73 10.23
C LEU A 332 -18.36 -9.11 9.77
N LYS A 333 -18.30 -9.32 8.46
CA LYS A 333 -17.91 -10.61 7.86
C LYS A 333 -16.76 -10.42 6.88
N MET A 334 -15.80 -11.35 6.94
CA MET A 334 -14.77 -11.52 5.92
C MET A 334 -14.94 -12.89 5.28
N THR A 335 -15.24 -12.92 3.99
CA THR A 335 -15.30 -14.15 3.18
C THR A 335 -14.02 -14.29 2.37
N TYR A 336 -13.43 -15.47 2.46
CA TYR A 336 -12.24 -15.88 1.74
C TYR A 336 -12.59 -16.97 0.74
N LYS A 337 -12.15 -16.83 -0.51
CA LYS A 337 -12.22 -17.88 -1.51
C LYS A 337 -10.81 -18.21 -2.01
N HIS A 338 -10.44 -19.48 -1.86
CA HIS A 338 -9.13 -19.99 -2.26
C HIS A 338 -9.20 -20.62 -3.65
N HIS A 339 -8.64 -19.95 -4.66
CA HIS A 339 -8.67 -20.42 -6.06
C HIS A 339 -7.60 -21.47 -6.39
N GLY A 340 -6.54 -21.59 -5.59
CA GLY A 340 -5.56 -22.66 -5.77
C GLY A 340 -6.17 -24.04 -5.50
N THR A 341 -5.90 -24.99 -6.39
CA THR A 341 -6.53 -26.32 -6.40
C THR A 341 -5.60 -27.45 -5.96
N ALA A 342 -4.30 -27.20 -5.91
CA ALA A 342 -3.28 -28.15 -5.49
C ALA A 342 -2.12 -27.42 -4.79
N ARG A 343 -1.38 -28.16 -3.95
CA ARG A 343 -0.13 -27.66 -3.38
C ARG A 343 0.98 -27.70 -4.43
N ASP A 344 1.82 -26.68 -4.45
CA ASP A 344 3.01 -26.63 -5.31
C ASP A 344 4.20 -25.95 -4.59
N TRP A 345 5.14 -25.38 -5.34
CA TRP A 345 6.32 -24.76 -4.78
C TRP A 345 6.07 -23.44 -4.05
N TYR A 346 4.92 -22.80 -4.25
CA TYR A 346 4.57 -21.51 -3.67
C TYR A 346 3.13 -21.42 -3.13
N THR A 347 2.30 -22.43 -3.35
CA THR A 347 0.90 -22.49 -2.95
C THR A 347 0.65 -23.63 -1.97
N LYS A 348 -0.07 -23.31 -0.89
CA LYS A 348 -0.69 -24.28 0.04
C LYS A 348 -1.95 -23.69 0.68
N GLU A 349 -2.55 -24.40 1.64
CA GLU A 349 -3.67 -23.87 2.41
C GLU A 349 -3.32 -22.53 3.06
N TYR A 350 -4.24 -21.57 2.97
CA TYR A 350 -4.04 -20.25 3.53
C TYR A 350 -4.24 -20.29 5.04
N VAL A 351 -3.28 -19.74 5.79
CA VAL A 351 -3.36 -19.61 7.25
C VAL A 351 -3.04 -18.16 7.60
N SER A 352 -4.05 -17.42 8.05
CA SER A 352 -3.91 -16.02 8.42
C SER A 352 -4.32 -15.77 9.85
N TYR A 353 -3.66 -14.84 10.53
CA TYR A 353 -4.20 -14.21 11.72
C TYR A 353 -4.99 -12.96 11.29
N LEU A 354 -6.32 -13.10 11.23
CA LEU A 354 -7.25 -12.03 10.89
C LEU A 354 -7.57 -11.23 12.15
N ARG A 355 -7.33 -9.92 12.13
CA ARG A 355 -7.76 -8.96 13.15
C ARG A 355 -8.85 -8.05 12.59
N ALA A 356 -9.96 -7.92 13.32
CA ALA A 356 -10.94 -6.87 13.11
C ALA A 356 -10.68 -5.74 14.12
N TYR A 357 -10.29 -4.56 13.63
CA TYR A 357 -10.20 -3.34 14.42
C TYR A 357 -11.53 -2.61 14.33
N ILE A 358 -12.10 -2.32 15.49
CA ILE A 358 -13.43 -1.73 15.68
C ILE A 358 -13.32 -0.61 16.73
N PRO A 359 -14.36 0.24 16.91
CA PRO A 359 -14.31 1.34 17.88
C PRO A 359 -13.98 0.82 19.29
N GLU A 360 -13.13 1.52 20.02
CA GLU A 360 -12.52 1.05 21.29
C GLU A 360 -13.55 0.59 22.33
N GLY A 361 -14.69 1.28 22.44
CA GLY A 361 -15.77 0.94 23.38
C GLY A 361 -16.70 -0.19 22.94
N SER A 362 -16.40 -0.89 21.84
CA SER A 362 -17.26 -1.97 21.32
C SER A 362 -17.20 -3.23 22.18
N TYR A 363 -18.30 -3.97 22.26
CA TYR A 363 -18.37 -5.25 22.97
C TYR A 363 -18.68 -6.39 22.00
N VAL A 364 -17.69 -7.26 21.78
CA VAL A 364 -17.82 -8.42 20.88
C VAL A 364 -18.68 -9.49 21.56
N THR A 365 -19.84 -9.76 20.98
CA THR A 365 -20.81 -10.72 21.50
C THR A 365 -20.57 -12.11 20.94
N ARG A 366 -20.07 -12.21 19.71
CA ARG A 366 -19.86 -13.49 19.04
C ARG A 366 -18.74 -13.41 17.99
N VAL A 367 -17.99 -14.49 17.87
CA VAL A 367 -17.09 -14.75 16.74
C VAL A 367 -17.40 -16.14 16.22
N GLU A 368 -17.65 -16.27 14.92
CA GLU A 368 -17.92 -17.55 14.27
C GLU A 368 -16.87 -17.88 13.21
N HIS A 369 -16.62 -19.18 13.03
CA HIS A 369 -15.73 -19.75 12.00
C HIS A 369 -14.25 -19.29 12.05
N GLY A 370 -13.86 -18.48 13.04
CA GLY A 370 -12.47 -18.33 13.47
C GLY A 370 -12.06 -19.37 14.51
N ASP A 371 -10.80 -19.37 14.91
CA ASP A 371 -10.34 -20.11 16.08
C ASP A 371 -10.72 -19.37 17.39
N LYS A 372 -9.96 -19.60 18.48
CA LYS A 372 -10.19 -18.91 19.74
C LYS A 372 -9.84 -17.42 19.60
N PRO A 373 -10.79 -16.49 19.83
CA PRO A 373 -10.53 -15.07 19.69
C PRO A 373 -9.53 -14.56 20.73
N VAL A 374 -8.65 -13.67 20.26
CA VAL A 374 -7.71 -12.89 21.07
C VAL A 374 -8.11 -11.43 20.99
N TYR A 375 -8.23 -10.77 22.14
CA TYR A 375 -8.66 -9.38 22.22
C TYR A 375 -7.50 -8.50 22.65
N GLY A 376 -7.48 -7.26 22.16
CA GLY A 376 -6.56 -6.24 22.62
C GLY A 376 -6.99 -4.86 22.19
N SER A 377 -6.11 -3.89 22.43
CA SER A 377 -6.31 -2.50 22.03
C SER A 377 -4.99 -1.91 21.60
N GLU A 378 -4.98 -1.31 20.42
CA GLU A 378 -3.85 -0.58 19.85
C GLU A 378 -4.40 0.46 18.87
N LEU A 379 -3.63 1.52 18.58
CA LEU A 379 -4.01 2.55 17.61
C LEU A 379 -5.38 3.21 17.92
N GLY A 380 -5.74 3.36 19.20
CA GLY A 380 -7.03 3.93 19.62
C GLY A 380 -8.24 3.09 19.21
N ARG A 381 -8.05 1.80 18.93
CA ARG A 381 -9.09 0.86 18.50
C ARG A 381 -9.03 -0.38 19.38
N LYS A 382 -10.18 -1.05 19.50
CA LYS A 382 -10.23 -2.42 20.01
C LYS A 382 -10.03 -3.36 18.84
N TYR A 383 -9.23 -4.41 19.01
CA TYR A 383 -9.17 -5.48 18.03
C TYR A 383 -9.65 -6.81 18.60
N VAL A 384 -10.23 -7.63 17.72
CA VAL A 384 -10.47 -9.05 17.93
C VAL A 384 -9.79 -9.83 16.82
N GLY A 385 -8.84 -10.68 17.20
CA GLY A 385 -8.03 -11.50 16.31
C GLY A 385 -8.41 -12.97 16.36
N VAL A 386 -8.41 -13.65 15.22
CA VAL A 386 -8.59 -15.10 15.08
C VAL A 386 -7.67 -15.65 14.00
N ILE A 387 -7.16 -16.86 14.20
CA ILE A 387 -6.48 -17.64 13.18
C ILE A 387 -7.53 -18.27 12.26
N VAL A 388 -7.35 -18.08 10.96
CA VAL A 388 -8.22 -18.53 9.89
C VAL A 388 -7.42 -19.45 8.97
N GLY A 389 -7.77 -20.74 8.98
CA GLY A 389 -7.35 -21.69 7.94
C GLY A 389 -8.39 -21.76 6.82
N VAL A 390 -7.96 -21.59 5.57
CA VAL A 390 -8.78 -21.76 4.35
C VAL A 390 -8.15 -22.85 3.47
N PRO A 391 -8.77 -24.04 3.38
CA PRO A 391 -8.30 -25.09 2.49
C PRO A 391 -8.24 -24.67 1.00
N LEU A 392 -7.46 -25.42 0.21
CA LEU A 392 -7.46 -25.31 -1.24
C LEU A 392 -8.88 -25.51 -1.81
N ALA A 393 -9.19 -24.82 -2.92
CA ALA A 393 -10.46 -24.92 -3.63
C ALA A 393 -11.71 -24.80 -2.74
N SER A 394 -11.63 -23.97 -1.70
CA SER A 394 -12.70 -23.81 -0.71
C SER A 394 -13.02 -22.35 -0.44
N GLU A 395 -14.15 -22.13 0.22
CA GLU A 395 -14.59 -20.82 0.69
C GLU A 395 -14.86 -20.87 2.19
N LYS A 396 -14.56 -19.78 2.89
CA LYS A 396 -14.78 -19.66 4.33
C LYS A 396 -15.13 -18.24 4.72
N THR A 397 -16.15 -18.07 5.55
CA THR A 397 -16.58 -16.76 6.08
C THR A 397 -16.39 -16.70 7.58
N VAL A 398 -15.59 -15.74 8.05
CA VAL A 398 -15.44 -15.40 9.47
C VAL A 398 -16.41 -14.28 9.80
N THR A 399 -17.14 -14.40 10.91
CA THR A 399 -18.15 -13.41 11.33
C THR A 399 -17.83 -12.89 12.72
N PHE A 400 -17.87 -11.56 12.89
CA PHE A 400 -17.77 -10.85 14.15
C PHE A 400 -19.10 -10.12 14.42
N GLU A 401 -19.75 -10.45 15.53
CA GLU A 401 -20.92 -9.73 16.01
C GLU A 401 -20.53 -8.92 17.25
N TYR A 402 -20.92 -7.65 17.29
CA TYR A 402 -20.59 -6.76 18.40
C TYR A 402 -21.62 -5.64 18.58
N THR A 403 -21.67 -5.08 19.78
CA THR A 403 -22.38 -3.83 20.04
C THR A 403 -21.41 -2.66 20.02
N LEU A 404 -21.82 -1.54 19.43
CA LEU A 404 -21.08 -0.29 19.44
C LEU A 404 -21.42 0.56 20.69
N PRO A 405 -20.54 1.51 21.06
CA PRO A 405 -20.87 2.55 22.05
C PRO A 405 -22.16 3.29 21.68
N ALA A 406 -22.99 3.60 22.69
CA ALA A 406 -24.22 4.35 22.47
C ALA A 406 -23.99 5.75 21.88
N SER A 407 -22.80 6.33 22.04
CA SER A 407 -22.42 7.61 21.43
C SER A 407 -22.39 7.58 19.89
N ILE A 408 -22.31 6.40 19.28
CA ILE A 408 -22.39 6.22 17.81
C ILE A 408 -23.84 6.26 17.32
N ALA A 409 -24.82 5.94 18.17
CA ALA A 409 -26.23 6.16 17.89
C ALA A 409 -26.56 7.65 18.01
N SER A 410 -26.17 8.44 17.01
CA SER A 410 -26.50 9.85 16.90
C SER A 410 -27.50 10.09 15.75
N ASP A 411 -28.05 11.30 15.63
CA ASP A 411 -28.92 11.70 14.51
C ASP A 411 -28.20 11.59 13.14
N TRP A 412 -26.86 11.53 13.17
CA TRP A 412 -26.00 11.33 12.02
C TRP A 412 -25.18 10.05 12.21
N TYR A 413 -25.26 9.14 11.24
CA TYR A 413 -24.43 7.95 11.18
C TYR A 413 -23.50 8.04 9.98
N ASP A 414 -22.23 7.71 10.21
CA ASP A 414 -21.24 7.56 9.16
C ASP A 414 -20.24 6.47 9.56
N LEU A 415 -19.60 5.88 8.55
CA LEU A 415 -18.75 4.71 8.69
C LEU A 415 -17.44 4.95 7.94
N LYS A 416 -16.31 4.86 8.65
CA LYS A 416 -14.98 4.81 8.03
C LYS A 416 -14.58 3.35 7.77
N VAL A 417 -14.32 3.02 6.50
CA VAL A 417 -13.76 1.73 6.12
C VAL A 417 -12.30 1.92 5.76
N MET A 418 -11.40 1.24 6.48
CA MET A 418 -9.96 1.35 6.27
C MET A 418 -9.42 0.11 5.55
N LYS A 419 -8.64 0.35 4.50
CA LYS A 419 -7.96 -0.65 3.67
C LYS A 419 -6.64 -1.08 4.31
N GLN A 420 -6.41 -2.39 4.28
CA GLN A 420 -5.10 -2.97 4.54
C GLN A 420 -4.17 -2.80 3.31
N PRO A 421 -2.91 -2.36 3.51
CA PRO A 421 -1.89 -2.38 2.46
C PRO A 421 -1.66 -3.78 1.87
N GLY A 422 -1.33 -3.87 0.58
CA GLY A 422 -1.00 -5.13 -0.10
C GLY A 422 -2.19 -6.05 -0.44
N THR A 423 -3.40 -5.77 0.04
CA THR A 423 -4.61 -6.46 -0.43
C THR A 423 -5.05 -5.92 -1.79
N LYS A 424 -5.51 -6.82 -2.66
CA LYS A 424 -6.25 -6.46 -3.88
C LYS A 424 -7.54 -5.72 -3.54
N ASP A 425 -8.10 -5.04 -4.54
CA ASP A 425 -9.45 -4.47 -4.49
C ASP A 425 -10.43 -5.47 -3.90
N THR A 426 -11.07 -5.08 -2.81
CA THR A 426 -11.95 -5.97 -2.04
C THR A 426 -13.39 -5.48 -2.11
N PRO A 427 -14.33 -6.25 -2.68
CA PRO A 427 -15.74 -5.88 -2.65
C PRO A 427 -16.27 -5.78 -1.22
N VAL A 428 -16.99 -4.69 -0.92
CA VAL A 428 -17.61 -4.42 0.38
C VAL A 428 -19.10 -4.18 0.20
N SER A 429 -19.94 -4.89 0.94
CA SER A 429 -21.38 -4.63 1.01
C SER A 429 -21.73 -4.07 2.38
N ILE A 430 -22.30 -2.88 2.43
CA ILE A 430 -22.63 -2.16 3.67
C ILE A 430 -24.14 -2.03 3.75
N THR A 431 -24.74 -2.55 4.81
CA THR A 431 -26.18 -2.46 5.07
C THR A 431 -26.43 -1.71 6.38
N VAL A 432 -27.16 -0.60 6.30
CA VAL A 432 -27.53 0.23 7.45
C VAL A 432 -29.03 0.11 7.68
N ILE A 433 -29.41 -0.34 8.88
CA ILE A 433 -30.79 -0.30 9.38
C ILE A 433 -30.90 0.94 10.27
N GLY A 434 -31.63 1.96 9.81
CA GLY A 434 -31.82 3.22 10.51
C GLY A 434 -32.70 3.10 11.76
N GLN A 435 -32.72 4.15 12.58
CA GLN A 435 -33.57 4.23 13.77
C GLN A 435 -35.07 4.14 13.45
N ASP A 436 -35.46 4.58 12.25
CA ASP A 436 -36.82 4.50 11.72
C ASP A 436 -37.13 3.14 11.07
N GLY A 437 -36.18 2.20 11.06
CA GLY A 437 -36.28 0.90 10.43
C GLY A 437 -36.05 0.91 8.92
N MET A 438 -35.70 2.05 8.30
CA MET A 438 -35.31 2.06 6.90
C MET A 438 -34.01 1.28 6.69
N ILE A 439 -33.98 0.44 5.65
CA ILE A 439 -32.81 -0.36 5.29
C ILE A 439 -32.20 0.25 4.02
N LYS A 440 -30.91 0.58 4.09
CA LYS A 440 -30.12 1.01 2.93
C LYS A 440 -28.94 0.06 2.75
N THR A 441 -28.72 -0.41 1.53
CA THR A 441 -27.55 -1.23 1.19
C THR A 441 -26.76 -0.54 0.08
N GLN A 442 -25.45 -0.46 0.27
CA GLN A 442 -24.49 0.11 -0.66
C GLN A 442 -23.39 -0.91 -0.91
N ASN A 443 -22.92 -1.00 -2.17
CA ASN A 443 -21.82 -1.88 -2.54
C ASN A 443 -20.67 -1.03 -3.05
N GLU A 444 -19.52 -1.19 -2.44
CA GLU A 444 -18.31 -0.44 -2.72
C GLU A 444 -17.15 -1.38 -3.05
N THR A 445 -16.08 -0.82 -3.59
CA THR A 445 -14.79 -1.49 -3.70
C THR A 445 -13.83 -0.84 -2.73
N LEU A 446 -13.24 -1.61 -1.83
CA LEU A 446 -12.18 -1.17 -0.94
C LEU A 446 -10.83 -1.22 -1.68
N ASP A 447 -10.57 -0.17 -2.44
CA ASP A 447 -9.32 0.12 -3.14
C ASP A 447 -8.49 1.19 -2.41
N ARG A 448 -9.12 2.04 -1.60
CA ARG A 448 -8.54 3.00 -0.64
C ARG A 448 -9.45 3.16 0.57
N ASP A 449 -8.96 3.81 1.63
CA ASP A 449 -9.82 4.18 2.76
C ASP A 449 -10.96 5.09 2.28
N PHE A 450 -12.16 4.93 2.82
CA PHE A 450 -13.29 5.80 2.49
C PHE A 450 -14.21 6.01 3.68
N THR A 451 -14.93 7.14 3.70
CA THR A 451 -16.13 7.29 4.53
C THR A 451 -17.38 7.00 3.70
N LEU A 452 -18.41 6.45 4.34
CA LEU A 452 -19.65 6.10 3.66
C LEU A 452 -20.34 7.34 3.08
N SER A 453 -20.21 8.49 3.73
CA SER A 453 -20.76 9.75 3.24
C SER A 453 -20.10 10.26 1.95
N GLU A 454 -18.79 10.07 1.77
CA GLU A 454 -18.03 10.44 0.56
C GLU A 454 -18.44 9.66 -0.70
N ARG A 455 -19.02 8.46 -0.54
CA ARG A 455 -19.42 7.58 -1.66
C ARG A 455 -20.89 7.73 -2.06
N ASN A 456 -21.63 8.66 -1.46
CA ASN A 456 -23.03 8.94 -1.80
C ASN A 456 -23.14 9.98 -2.93
N ASP A 457 -22.73 9.62 -4.16
CA ASP A 457 -22.99 10.40 -5.37
C ASP A 457 -23.68 9.57 -6.46
#